data_AF-A0A1J4WW03-F1
#
_entry.id   AF-A0A1J4WW03-F1
#
_cell.length_a   1.000
_cell.length_b   1.000
_cell.length_c   1.000
_cell.angle_alpha   90.00
_cell.angle_beta   90.00
_cell.angle_gamma   90.00
#
_symmetry.space_group_name_H-M   'P 1'
#
loop_
_entity.id
_entity.type
_entity.pdbx_description
1 polymer ?
#
loop_
_entity_poly.entity_id
_entity_poly.type
_entity_poly.pdbx_seq_one_letter_code
_entity_poly.pdbx_strand_id
1 'polypeptide(L)'
;MLLRTGFAPFVCTAKELSIIGGYPDGSFKPEHDVNSAEAAKIVAGAFGLPVQKSTTGPWYQPHMDALNSLGALPSSTQDPAHLLTRGEMAELIYRIMQPKP
;
A
#
# COMPACT_ATOMS: atom_id res chain seq x y z
N MET A 1 -2.34 -28.64 -8.98
CA MET A 1 -1.53 -28.05 -7.90
C MET A 1 -2.38 -26.98 -7.21
N LEU A 2 -2.38 -26.94 -5.88
CA LEU A 2 -3.52 -26.61 -5.01
C LEU A 2 -3.92 -25.12 -5.01
N LEU A 3 -5.02 -24.76 -5.69
CA LEU A 3 -5.72 -23.48 -5.49
C LEU A 3 -6.68 -23.61 -4.30
N ARG A 4 -6.16 -23.43 -3.09
CA ARG A 4 -6.96 -23.24 -1.87
C ARG A 4 -6.52 -21.97 -1.14
N THR A 5 -6.64 -20.82 -1.77
CA THR A 5 -6.46 -19.54 -1.07
C THR A 5 -7.45 -18.51 -1.63
N GLY A 6 -8.35 -18.00 -0.78
CA GLY A 6 -9.35 -16.99 -1.17
C GLY A 6 -8.73 -15.67 -1.66
N PHE A 7 -7.42 -15.46 -1.43
CA PHE A 7 -6.69 -14.25 -1.82
C PHE A 7 -6.23 -14.24 -3.29
N ALA A 8 -6.05 -15.42 -3.90
CA ALA A 8 -5.50 -15.54 -5.25
C ALA A 8 -6.14 -14.61 -6.30
N PRO A 9 -7.48 -14.51 -6.43
CA PRO A 9 -8.09 -13.60 -7.40
C PRO A 9 -7.71 -12.13 -7.13
N PHE A 10 -7.76 -11.67 -5.88
CA PHE A 10 -7.44 -10.28 -5.53
C PHE A 10 -5.97 -9.94 -5.76
N VAL A 11 -5.06 -10.88 -5.47
CA VAL A 11 -3.62 -10.72 -5.73
C VAL A 11 -3.35 -10.66 -7.22
N CYS A 12 -3.95 -11.54 -8.02
CA CYS A 12 -3.83 -11.52 -9.47
C CYS A 12 -4.31 -10.18 -10.04
N THR A 13 -5.50 -9.72 -9.65
CA THR A 13 -6.02 -8.42 -10.10
C THR A 13 -5.10 -7.26 -9.71
N ALA A 14 -4.64 -7.19 -8.46
CA ALA A 14 -3.78 -6.11 -8.02
C ALA A 14 -2.40 -6.13 -8.72
N LYS A 15 -1.91 -7.31 -9.12
CA LYS A 15 -0.68 -7.45 -9.90
C LYS A 15 -0.87 -7.03 -11.36
N GLU A 16 -1.97 -7.44 -11.99
CA GLU A 16 -2.33 -7.02 -13.35
C GLU A 16 -2.48 -5.50 -13.46
N LEU A 17 -3.04 -4.87 -12.42
CA LEU A 17 -3.15 -3.42 -12.30
C LEU A 17 -1.85 -2.73 -11.88
N SER A 18 -0.73 -3.45 -11.76
CA SER A 18 0.57 -2.92 -11.32
C SER A 18 0.56 -2.21 -9.95
N ILE A 19 -0.41 -2.54 -9.09
CA ILE A 19 -0.51 -1.99 -7.73
C ILE A 19 0.55 -2.64 -6.83
N ILE A 20 0.73 -3.96 -6.99
CA ILE A 20 1.69 -4.80 -6.25
C ILE A 20 2.66 -5.54 -7.19
N GLY A 21 3.87 -5.83 -6.70
CA GLY A 21 4.90 -6.59 -7.45
C GLY A 21 5.18 -7.99 -6.91
N GLY A 22 5.07 -8.18 -5.59
CA GLY A 22 5.61 -9.34 -4.88
C GLY A 22 7.06 -9.12 -4.44
N TYR A 23 7.68 -10.15 -3.88
CA TYR A 23 9.05 -10.10 -3.39
C TYR A 23 10.06 -10.41 -4.52
N PRO A 24 11.34 -10.00 -4.38
CA PRO A 24 12.37 -10.26 -5.39
C PRO A 24 12.61 -11.75 -5.69
N ASP A 25 12.27 -12.63 -4.75
CA ASP A 25 12.34 -14.10 -4.91
C ASP A 25 11.18 -14.69 -5.74
N GLY A 26 10.28 -13.84 -6.23
CA GLY A 26 9.10 -14.24 -7.01
C GLY A 26 7.91 -14.68 -6.16
N SER A 27 8.03 -14.68 -4.83
CA SER A 27 6.93 -15.03 -3.93
C SER A 27 5.94 -13.88 -3.73
N PHE A 28 4.72 -14.24 -3.34
CA PHE A 28 3.74 -13.32 -2.77
C PHE A 28 3.28 -13.93 -1.44
N LYS A 29 3.22 -13.12 -0.38
CA LYS A 29 2.94 -13.57 0.98
C LYS A 29 1.61 -12.97 1.46
N PRO A 30 0.46 -13.50 0.99
CA PRO A 30 -0.84 -12.86 1.22
C PRO A 30 -1.28 -12.90 2.69
N GLU A 31 -0.68 -13.77 3.50
CA GLU A 31 -0.97 -13.90 4.94
C GLU A 31 -0.04 -13.05 5.82
N HIS A 32 0.96 -12.39 5.24
CA HIS A 32 1.82 -11.49 6.00
C HIS A 32 1.12 -10.15 6.24
N ASP A 33 1.26 -9.64 7.46
CA ASP A 33 0.85 -8.28 7.79
C ASP A 33 1.66 -7.27 6.96
N VAL A 34 0.97 -6.21 6.53
CA VAL A 34 1.56 -5.10 5.77
C VAL A 34 1.98 -3.98 6.71
N ASN A 35 3.15 -3.41 6.44
CA ASN A 35 3.61 -2.20 7.13
C ASN A 35 3.14 -0.91 6.45
N SER A 36 3.37 0.25 7.09
CA SER A 36 2.95 1.56 6.59
C SER A 36 3.53 1.88 5.21
N ALA A 37 4.78 1.51 4.93
CA ALA A 37 5.41 1.72 3.63
C ALA A 37 4.71 0.93 2.51
N GLU A 38 4.41 -0.35 2.75
CA GLU A 38 3.70 -1.21 1.81
C GLU A 38 2.25 -0.76 1.62
N ALA A 39 1.56 -0.42 2.70
CA ALA A 39 0.20 0.10 2.64
C ALA A 39 0.15 1.41 1.84
N ALA A 40 1.11 2.31 2.05
CA ALA A 40 1.20 3.55 1.29
C ALA A 40 1.39 3.29 -0.21
N LYS A 41 2.27 2.35 -0.59
CA LYS A 41 2.45 1.91 -1.98
C LYS A 41 1.16 1.38 -2.60
N ILE A 42 0.47 0.50 -1.87
CA ILE A 42 -0.74 -0.17 -2.33
C ILE A 42 -1.84 0.88 -2.55
N VAL A 43 -2.09 1.73 -1.57
CA VAL A 43 -3.17 2.73 -1.65
C VAL A 43 -2.85 3.78 -2.71
N ALA A 44 -1.63 4.32 -2.76
CA ALA A 44 -1.25 5.27 -3.80
C ALA A 44 -1.43 4.68 -5.21
N GLY A 45 -1.06 3.40 -5.41
CA GLY A 45 -1.27 2.70 -6.68
C GLY A 45 -2.75 2.45 -7.00
N ALA A 46 -3.53 2.00 -6.01
CA ALA A 46 -4.95 1.70 -6.19
C ALA A 46 -5.79 2.94 -6.55
N PHE A 47 -5.41 4.11 -6.01
CA PHE A 47 -6.05 5.39 -6.32
C PHE A 47 -5.37 6.16 -7.46
N GLY A 48 -4.36 5.57 -8.12
CA GLY A 48 -3.69 6.18 -9.27
C GLY A 48 -2.97 7.50 -8.96
N LEU A 49 -2.45 7.65 -7.74
CA LEU A 49 -1.77 8.88 -7.34
C LEU A 49 -0.49 9.10 -8.15
N PRO A 50 -0.19 10.35 -8.55
CA PRO A 50 1.06 10.66 -9.24
C PRO A 50 2.23 10.53 -8.26
N VAL A 51 3.02 9.48 -8.42
CA VAL A 51 4.22 9.22 -7.61
C VAL A 51 5.45 9.09 -8.49
N GLN A 52 6.45 9.93 -8.24
CA GLN A 52 7.73 9.83 -8.92
C GLN A 52 8.55 8.72 -8.27
N LYS A 53 9.15 7.86 -9.09
CA LYS A 53 10.02 6.79 -8.57
C LYS A 53 11.24 7.41 -7.89
N SER A 54 11.49 7.03 -6.64
CA SER A 54 12.70 7.44 -5.93
C SER A 54 13.96 6.87 -6.61
N THR A 55 14.96 7.71 -6.86
CA THR A 55 16.26 7.31 -7.42
C THR A 55 17.39 7.32 -6.37
N THR A 56 17.22 8.07 -5.28
CA THR A 56 18.25 8.31 -4.27
C THR A 56 17.79 8.02 -2.84
N GLY A 57 16.48 7.88 -2.59
CA GLY A 57 15.89 7.62 -1.28
C GLY A 57 15.13 6.29 -1.20
N PRO A 58 14.49 6.00 -0.05
CA PRO A 58 13.69 4.79 0.12
C PRO A 58 12.60 4.67 -0.94
N TRP A 59 12.38 3.45 -1.45
CA TRP A 59 11.46 3.19 -2.55
C TRP A 59 10.01 3.60 -2.26
N TYR A 60 9.62 3.59 -0.98
CA TYR A 60 8.25 3.90 -0.52
C TYR A 60 8.02 5.39 -0.26
N GLN A 61 9.08 6.19 -0.11
CA GLN A 61 8.98 7.58 0.35
C GLN A 61 8.01 8.43 -0.50
N PRO A 62 8.06 8.37 -1.85
CA PRO A 62 7.17 9.17 -2.68
C PRO A 62 5.68 8.84 -2.45
N HIS A 63 5.37 7.62 -2.00
CA HIS A 63 3.99 7.17 -1.79
C HIS A 63 3.46 7.65 -0.45
N MET A 64 4.32 7.60 0.58
CA MET A 64 4.00 8.20 1.87
C MET A 64 3.83 9.72 1.75
N ASP A 65 4.71 10.39 0.99
CA ASP A 65 4.64 11.83 0.75
C ASP A 65 3.34 12.21 0.01
N ALA A 66 2.96 11.43 -1.01
CA ALA A 66 1.72 11.66 -1.75
C ALA A 66 0.49 11.56 -0.83
N LEU A 67 0.41 10.51 0.01
CA LEU A 67 -0.70 10.36 0.95
C LEU A 67 -0.70 11.44 2.04
N ASN A 68 0.48 11.82 2.54
CA ASN A 68 0.61 12.88 3.53
C ASN A 68 0.19 14.25 2.96
N SER A 69 0.52 14.53 1.70
CA SER A 69 0.12 15.77 1.01
C SER A 69 -1.40 15.93 0.86
N LEU A 70 -2.11 14.80 0.84
CA LEU A 70 -3.58 14.73 0.81
C LEU A 70 -4.21 14.66 2.21
N GLY A 71 -3.41 14.69 3.29
CA GLY A 71 -3.89 14.47 4.66
C GLY A 71 -4.42 13.05 4.92
N ALA A 72 -4.10 12.11 4.03
CA ALA A 72 -4.62 10.75 4.03
C ALA A 72 -3.82 9.79 4.92
N LEU A 73 -2.56 10.11 5.24
CA LEU A 73 -1.72 9.30 6.13
C LEU A 73 -2.00 9.65 7.61
N PRO A 74 -2.57 8.74 8.42
CA PRO A 74 -2.75 8.96 9.85
C PRO A 74 -1.42 9.18 10.57
N SER A 75 -1.43 9.92 11.68
CA SER A 75 -0.21 10.19 12.46
C SER A 75 0.38 8.92 13.08
N SER A 76 -0.43 7.92 13.40
CA SER A 76 0.03 6.63 13.93
C SER A 76 0.79 5.79 12.90
N THR A 77 0.65 6.09 11.60
CA THR A 77 1.24 5.30 10.51
C THR A 77 2.39 6.04 9.81
N GLN A 78 3.00 7.04 10.47
CA GLN A 78 4.15 7.77 9.91
C GLN A 78 5.45 6.97 9.96
N ASP A 79 5.57 6.01 10.88
CA ASP A 79 6.68 5.06 10.89
C ASP A 79 6.50 4.07 9.73
N PRO A 80 7.41 4.04 8.73
CA PRO A 80 7.32 3.13 7.59
C PRO A 80 7.35 1.65 7.98
N ALA A 81 7.93 1.29 9.13
CA ALA A 81 8.04 -0.09 9.59
C ALA A 81 6.86 -0.54 10.47
N HIS A 82 5.98 0.38 10.90
CA HIS A 82 4.82 0.05 11.72
C HIS A 82 3.88 -0.90 10.98
N LEU A 83 3.50 -2.00 11.65
CA LEU A 83 2.53 -2.96 11.11
C LEU A 83 1.13 -2.40 11.25
N LEU A 84 0.40 -2.31 10.13
CA LEU A 84 -0.92 -1.72 10.14
C LEU A 84 -1.94 -2.66 10.76
N THR A 85 -2.76 -2.09 11.63
CA THR A 85 -4.04 -2.72 11.98
C THR A 85 -5.06 -2.56 10.85
N ARG A 86 -6.08 -3.41 10.87
CA ARG A 86 -7.23 -3.28 9.95
C ARG A 86 -7.93 -1.93 10.07
N GLY A 87 -7.97 -1.36 11.28
CA GLY A 87 -8.55 -0.05 11.54
C GLY A 87 -7.77 1.08 10.87
N GLU A 88 -6.44 1.03 10.94
CA GLU A 88 -5.57 2.02 10.29
C GLU A 88 -5.63 1.93 8.76
N MET A 89 -5.68 0.72 8.20
CA MET A 89 -5.89 0.56 6.75
C MET A 89 -7.24 1.15 6.31
N ALA A 90 -8.31 0.88 7.09
CA ALA A 90 -9.63 1.44 6.80
C ALA A 90 -9.65 2.96 6.93
N GLU A 91 -8.97 3.53 7.94
CA GLU A 91 -8.86 4.97 8.11
C GLU A 91 -8.11 5.62 6.94
N LEU A 92 -7.01 5.02 6.49
CA LEU A 92 -6.24 5.52 5.36
C LEU A 92 -7.09 5.54 4.08
N ILE A 93 -7.82 4.46 3.78
CA ILE A 93 -8.77 4.40 2.66
C ILE A 93 -9.89 5.45 2.81
N TYR A 94 -10.42 5.61 4.02
CA TYR A 94 -11.49 6.59 4.28
C TYR A 94 -11.01 8.02 4.00
N ARG A 95 -9.82 8.39 4.47
CA ARG A 95 -9.28 9.73 4.31
C ARG A 95 -8.94 10.07 2.85
N ILE A 96 -8.50 9.10 2.04
CA ILE A 96 -8.28 9.36 0.61
C ILE A 96 -9.60 9.46 -0.18
N MET A 97 -10.64 8.74 0.24
CA MET A 97 -11.98 8.84 -0.36
C MET A 97 -12.74 10.10 0.06
N GLN A 98 -12.40 10.67 1.20
CA GLN A 98 -12.98 11.90 1.75
C GLN A 98 -11.86 12.83 2.20
N PRO A 99 -11.08 13.39 1.26
CA PRO A 99 -9.99 14.29 1.60
C PRO A 99 -10.57 15.46 2.42
N LYS A 100 -9.89 15.77 3.54
CA LYS A 100 -10.29 16.92 4.36
C LYS A 100 -10.22 18.18 3.48
N PRO A 101 -11.21 19.07 3.56
CA PRO A 101 -11.24 20.31 2.78
C PRO A 101 -10.03 21.21 3.08
#